data_AF-A0A517RLK5-F1
#
_entry.id   AF-A0A517RLK5-F1
#
_cell.length_a   1.000
_cell.length_b   1.000
_cell.length_c   1.000
_cell.angle_alpha   90.00
_cell.angle_beta   90.00
_cell.angle_gamma   90.00
#
_symmetry.space_group_name_H-M   'P 1'
#
loop_
_entity.id
_entity.type
_entity.pdbx_description
1 polymer ?
#
loop_
_entity_poly.entity_id
_entity_poly.type
_entity_poly.pdbx_seq_one_letter_code
_entity_poly.pdbx_strand_id
1 'polypeptide(L)'
;MFIHQTIKVILLAGLLTCSTPLFGESNPATSTKNLKKLEMGTISPLHRSDQIYLAGQPMQTDFDLIQKTGVKTILNLRPMTEQRWDEGSYLKMLELDYINIPFRAPDTLTPAVFDQCRKILNDKSKHPVVVHCASANRVGAIWLTHRVLDDGISFDAALKEARQVGLKTPGYIERAKAYIAAQAKSE
;
A
#
# COMPACT_ATOMS: atom_id res chain seq x y z
N MET A 1 -31.42 -36.57 79.20
CA MET A 1 -31.49 -37.67 78.22
C MET A 1 -30.39 -37.41 77.20
N PHE A 2 -29.34 -38.24 77.22
CA PHE A 2 -28.35 -38.52 76.15
C PHE A 2 -27.48 -37.35 75.60
N ILE A 3 -26.15 -37.35 75.85
CA ILE A 3 -25.04 -38.03 75.12
C ILE A 3 -24.38 -37.05 74.12
N HIS A 4 -23.11 -36.66 74.39
CA HIS A 4 -21.92 -36.82 73.50
C HIS A 4 -21.88 -35.84 72.28
N GLN A 5 -20.77 -35.38 71.69
CA GLN A 5 -19.33 -35.67 71.79
C GLN A 5 -18.62 -34.87 70.67
N THR A 6 -17.34 -34.61 70.89
CA THR A 6 -16.23 -34.41 69.90
C THR A 6 -16.22 -33.25 68.90
N ILE A 7 -15.28 -32.33 69.16
CA ILE A 7 -14.05 -32.04 68.37
C ILE A 7 -14.02 -32.61 66.94
N LYS A 8 -13.80 -31.73 65.95
CA LYS A 8 -12.87 -31.99 64.83
C LYS A 8 -12.33 -30.68 64.23
N VAL A 9 -11.02 -30.52 64.40
CA VAL A 9 -10.10 -29.65 63.68
C VAL A 9 -10.20 -29.92 62.17
N ILE A 10 -10.09 -28.90 61.32
CA ILE A 10 -9.34 -28.96 60.05
C ILE A 10 -8.95 -27.52 59.65
N LEU A 11 -7.64 -27.30 59.64
CA LEU A 11 -6.93 -26.21 58.99
C LEU A 11 -6.98 -26.43 57.47
N LEU A 12 -7.32 -25.42 56.67
CA LEU A 12 -6.94 -25.43 55.25
C LEU A 12 -6.58 -24.02 54.78
N ALA A 13 -5.29 -23.84 54.51
CA ALA A 13 -4.69 -22.63 53.96
C ALA A 13 -5.09 -22.46 52.49
N GLY A 14 -5.78 -21.36 52.17
CA GLY A 14 -6.08 -20.97 50.81
C GLY A 14 -4.91 -20.17 50.20
N LEU A 15 -4.14 -20.81 49.32
CA LEU A 15 -3.26 -20.10 48.39
C LEU A 15 -4.14 -19.41 47.33
N LEU A 16 -4.27 -18.09 47.41
CA LEU A 16 -4.79 -17.29 46.29
C LEU A 16 -3.70 -17.19 45.22
N THR A 17 -3.87 -17.94 44.14
CA THR A 17 -3.10 -17.74 42.90
C THR A 17 -3.63 -16.49 42.20
N CYS A 18 -2.87 -15.41 42.26
CA CYS A 18 -3.11 -14.21 41.47
C CYS A 18 -2.73 -14.53 40.01
N SER A 19 -3.69 -14.99 39.22
CA SER A 19 -3.57 -15.13 37.78
C SER A 19 -3.37 -13.75 37.15
N THR A 20 -2.15 -13.49 36.68
CA THR A 20 -1.87 -12.36 35.79
C THR A 20 -2.64 -12.60 34.48
N PRO A 21 -3.43 -11.62 33.99
CA PRO A 21 -3.93 -11.73 32.63
C PRO A 21 -2.72 -11.64 31.69
N LEU A 22 -2.57 -12.65 30.84
CA LEU A 22 -1.78 -12.58 29.62
C LEU A 22 -2.18 -11.29 28.90
N PHE A 23 -1.26 -10.34 28.79
CA PHE A 23 -1.36 -9.31 27.77
C PHE A 23 -1.36 -10.06 26.43
N GLY A 24 -2.54 -10.10 25.80
CA GLY A 24 -2.70 -10.60 24.46
C GLY A 24 -1.78 -9.81 23.54
N GLU A 25 -0.79 -10.50 23.01
CA GLU A 25 0.06 -10.04 21.93
C GLU A 25 -0.85 -9.76 20.72
N SER A 26 -1.21 -8.49 20.51
CA SER A 26 -1.93 -8.10 19.31
C SER A 26 -0.96 -8.17 18.14
N ASN A 27 -0.90 -9.35 17.52
CA ASN A 27 -0.32 -9.53 16.22
C ASN A 27 -1.45 -9.33 15.19
N PRO A 28 -1.56 -8.18 14.49
CA PRO A 28 -2.42 -8.14 13.32
C PRO A 28 -1.64 -8.78 12.16
N ALA A 29 -2.19 -9.90 11.68
CA ALA A 29 -1.66 -10.68 10.58
C ALA A 29 -1.23 -9.79 9.40
N THR A 30 0.06 -9.86 9.08
CA THR A 30 0.70 -9.26 7.90
C THR A 30 -0.07 -9.60 6.63
N SER A 31 -0.59 -8.59 5.93
CA SER A 31 -1.10 -8.74 4.57
C SER A 31 -0.03 -9.40 3.69
N THR A 32 -0.33 -10.60 3.18
CA THR A 32 0.62 -11.52 2.51
C THR A 32 0.94 -11.16 1.06
N LYS A 33 0.58 -9.95 0.61
CA LYS A 33 0.87 -9.51 -0.76
C LYS A 33 2.38 -9.30 -0.90
N ASN A 34 3.03 -10.11 -1.73
CA ASN A 34 4.46 -10.04 -1.99
C ASN A 34 4.74 -9.21 -3.24
N LEU A 35 5.58 -8.19 -3.10
CA LEU A 35 6.09 -7.39 -4.20
C LEU A 35 7.05 -8.25 -5.06
N LYS A 36 6.76 -8.38 -6.36
CA LYS A 36 7.57 -9.13 -7.32
C LYS A 36 8.14 -8.20 -8.38
N LYS A 37 9.43 -8.31 -8.67
CA LYS A 37 10.03 -7.67 -9.85
C LYS A 37 9.59 -8.43 -11.11
N LEU A 38 9.26 -7.69 -12.17
CA LEU A 38 8.91 -8.24 -13.48
C LEU A 38 9.76 -7.58 -14.56
N GLU A 39 9.77 -8.19 -15.74
CA GLU A 39 10.35 -7.64 -16.97
C GLU A 39 9.24 -7.69 -18.04
N MET A 40 8.96 -6.56 -18.69
CA MET A 40 7.97 -6.46 -19.76
C MET A 40 8.37 -5.32 -20.70
N GLY A 41 8.67 -5.67 -21.95
CA GLY A 41 9.13 -4.70 -22.94
C GLY A 41 10.36 -3.92 -22.44
N THR A 42 10.29 -2.60 -22.53
CA THR A 42 11.36 -1.69 -22.07
C THR A 42 11.11 -1.07 -20.69
N ILE A 43 10.02 -1.46 -20.02
CA ILE A 43 9.57 -0.84 -18.76
C ILE A 43 10.56 -1.13 -17.64
N SER A 44 11.19 -0.08 -17.10
CA SER A 44 12.11 -0.23 -15.97
C SER A 44 12.09 1.00 -15.04
N PRO A 45 12.02 0.80 -13.70
CA PRO A 45 11.75 -0.47 -13.03
C PRO A 45 10.30 -0.92 -13.23
N LEU A 46 10.03 -2.22 -13.10
CA LEU A 46 8.67 -2.78 -13.08
C LEU A 46 8.51 -3.77 -11.93
N HIS A 47 7.54 -3.49 -11.06
CA HIS A 47 7.15 -4.39 -10.00
C HIS A 47 5.65 -4.66 -10.05
N ARG A 48 5.21 -5.73 -9.41
CA ARG A 48 3.80 -6.09 -9.28
C ARG A 48 3.52 -6.61 -7.88
N SER A 49 2.41 -6.15 -7.31
CA SER A 49 1.78 -6.71 -6.12
C SER A 49 0.31 -6.98 -6.47
N ASP A 50 -0.09 -8.25 -6.49
CA ASP A 50 -1.41 -8.71 -6.94
C ASP A 50 -1.85 -8.15 -8.31
N GLN A 51 -2.80 -7.22 -8.32
CA GLN A 51 -3.37 -6.62 -9.54
C GLN A 51 -2.83 -5.21 -9.80
N ILE A 52 -1.83 -4.78 -9.04
CA ILE A 52 -1.21 -3.45 -9.14
C ILE A 52 0.21 -3.60 -9.69
N TYR A 53 0.45 -2.99 -10.84
CA TYR A 53 1.77 -2.86 -11.46
C TYR A 53 2.33 -1.47 -11.15
N LEU A 54 3.60 -1.43 -10.74
CA LEU A 54 4.31 -0.25 -10.27
C LEU A 54 5.50 0.00 -11.20
N ALA A 55 5.43 1.04 -12.02
CA ALA A 55 6.30 1.17 -13.19
C ALA A 55 7.05 2.51 -13.27
N GLY A 56 8.26 2.45 -13.85
CA GLY A 56 8.85 3.57 -14.58
C GLY A 56 8.08 3.85 -15.88
N GLN A 57 8.58 4.77 -16.72
CA GLN A 57 7.85 5.19 -17.91
C GLN A 57 7.79 4.05 -18.95
N PRO A 58 6.60 3.59 -19.35
CA PRO A 58 6.47 2.71 -20.51
C PRO A 58 6.73 3.47 -21.82
N MET A 59 7.37 2.82 -22.79
CA MET A 59 7.38 3.30 -24.17
C MET A 59 6.01 3.07 -24.83
N GLN A 60 5.75 3.77 -25.94
CA GLN A 60 4.49 3.61 -26.67
C GLN A 60 4.24 2.14 -27.06
N THR A 61 5.27 1.44 -27.53
CA THR A 61 5.21 0.00 -27.89
C THR A 61 5.01 -0.94 -26.69
N ASP A 62 5.32 -0.48 -25.47
CA ASP A 62 5.10 -1.29 -24.27
C ASP A 62 3.61 -1.35 -23.91
N PHE A 63 2.82 -0.34 -24.29
CA PHE A 63 1.39 -0.33 -23.99
C PHE A 63 0.61 -1.39 -24.78
N ASP A 64 1.06 -1.76 -25.97
CA ASP A 64 0.52 -2.91 -26.71
C ASP A 64 0.76 -4.24 -25.97
N LEU A 65 1.91 -4.38 -25.30
CA LEU A 65 2.20 -5.53 -24.45
C LEU A 65 1.35 -5.50 -23.18
N ILE A 66 1.25 -4.33 -22.54
CA ILE A 66 0.41 -4.13 -21.35
C ILE A 66 -1.04 -4.52 -21.63
N GLN A 67 -1.63 -4.07 -22.75
CA GLN A 67 -2.99 -4.41 -23.14
C GLN A 67 -3.19 -5.94 -23.24
N LYS A 68 -2.24 -6.66 -23.86
CA LYS A 68 -2.30 -8.13 -24.00
C LYS A 68 -2.24 -8.87 -22.67
N THR A 69 -1.76 -8.24 -21.60
CA THR A 69 -1.77 -8.85 -20.26
C THR A 69 -3.12 -8.75 -19.53
N GLY A 70 -4.12 -8.11 -20.16
CA GLY A 70 -5.44 -7.91 -19.58
C GLY A 70 -5.50 -6.77 -18.56
N VAL A 71 -4.50 -5.88 -18.54
CA VAL A 71 -4.56 -4.62 -17.80
C VAL A 71 -5.74 -3.81 -18.29
N LYS A 72 -6.47 -3.19 -17.36
CA LYS A 72 -7.64 -2.35 -17.66
C LYS A 72 -7.33 -0.88 -17.55
N THR A 73 -6.54 -0.49 -16.54
CA THR A 73 -6.37 0.91 -16.19
C THR A 73 -4.90 1.31 -16.15
N ILE A 74 -4.59 2.47 -16.72
CA ILE A 74 -3.30 3.14 -16.62
C ILE A 74 -3.47 4.40 -15.76
N LEU A 75 -2.80 4.44 -14.62
CA LEU A 75 -2.70 5.60 -13.75
C LEU A 75 -1.35 6.30 -13.98
N ASN A 76 -1.37 7.42 -14.70
CA ASN A 76 -0.19 8.21 -14.99
C ASN A 76 -0.04 9.35 -13.98
N LEU A 77 1.09 9.40 -13.26
CA LEU A 77 1.38 10.43 -12.26
C LEU A 77 2.17 11.63 -12.83
N ARG A 78 2.48 11.62 -14.13
CA ARG A 78 3.28 12.66 -14.80
C ARG A 78 2.38 13.80 -15.28
N PRO A 79 2.76 15.06 -15.00
CA PRO A 79 2.19 16.22 -15.67
C PRO A 79 2.29 16.11 -17.19
N MET A 80 1.29 16.65 -17.89
CA MET A 80 1.28 16.71 -19.37
C MET A 80 2.55 17.36 -19.95
N THR A 81 3.11 18.36 -19.26
CA THR A 81 4.37 19.03 -19.65
C THR A 81 5.59 18.11 -19.67
N GLU A 82 5.52 16.95 -19.02
CA GLU A 82 6.59 15.94 -19.07
C GLU A 82 6.37 14.90 -20.20
N GLN A 83 5.18 14.87 -20.79
CA GLN A 83 4.83 13.89 -21.83
C GLN A 83 5.27 14.40 -23.20
N ARG A 84 5.90 13.52 -23.99
CA ARG A 84 6.42 13.87 -25.33
C ARG A 84 5.41 13.64 -26.44
N TRP A 85 4.30 12.98 -26.12
CA TRP A 85 3.24 12.57 -27.02
C TRP A 85 1.96 12.39 -26.19
N ASP A 86 0.81 12.35 -26.85
CA ASP A 86 -0.48 12.19 -26.18
C ASP A 86 -0.71 10.73 -25.78
N GLU A 87 -0.18 10.37 -24.61
CA GLU A 87 -0.33 9.03 -24.01
C GLU A 87 -1.81 8.67 -23.81
N GLY A 88 -2.61 9.65 -23.38
CA GLY A 88 -4.02 9.45 -23.10
C GLY A 88 -4.83 9.08 -24.34
N SER A 89 -4.62 9.78 -25.46
CA SER A 89 -5.32 9.48 -26.72
C SER A 89 -4.93 8.12 -27.29
N TYR A 90 -3.65 7.75 -27.22
CA TYR A 90 -3.20 6.42 -27.68
C TYR A 90 -3.77 5.29 -26.82
N LEU A 91 -3.78 5.45 -25.49
CA LEU A 91 -4.33 4.43 -24.59
C LEU A 91 -5.82 4.22 -24.79
N LYS A 92 -6.57 5.28 -25.12
CA LYS A 92 -7.97 5.16 -25.53
C LYS A 92 -8.14 4.35 -26.81
N MET A 93 -7.24 4.49 -27.79
CA MET A 93 -7.26 3.66 -29.00
C MET A 93 -6.97 2.18 -28.70
N LEU A 94 -6.24 1.90 -27.62
CA LEU A 94 -6.00 0.55 -27.11
C LEU A 94 -7.11 0.05 -26.16
N GLU A 95 -8.21 0.79 -26.02
CA GLU A 95 -9.33 0.47 -25.13
C GLU A 95 -8.91 0.34 -23.65
N LEU A 96 -7.85 1.05 -23.25
CA LEU A 96 -7.38 1.12 -21.87
C LEU A 96 -7.94 2.37 -21.18
N ASP A 97 -8.45 2.20 -19.96
CA ASP A 97 -8.85 3.32 -19.10
C ASP A 97 -7.63 4.15 -18.74
N TYR A 98 -7.57 5.40 -19.20
CA TYR A 98 -6.50 6.33 -18.85
C TYR A 98 -6.94 7.30 -17.76
N ILE A 99 -6.20 7.32 -16.66
CA ILE A 99 -6.40 8.28 -15.56
C ILE A 99 -5.08 9.02 -15.32
N ASN A 100 -5.11 10.35 -15.35
CA ASN A 100 -3.96 11.19 -15.01
C ASN A 100 -4.19 11.93 -13.70
N ILE A 101 -3.36 11.66 -12.70
CA ILE A 101 -3.31 12.41 -11.42
C ILE A 101 -1.91 12.99 -11.30
N PRO A 102 -1.64 14.15 -11.93
CA PRO A 102 -0.29 14.64 -12.08
C PRO A 102 0.20 15.36 -10.82
N PHE A 103 1.45 15.09 -10.46
CA PHE A 103 2.23 15.93 -9.55
C PHE A 103 3.71 15.88 -9.93
N ARG A 104 4.43 16.98 -9.70
CA ARG A 104 5.80 17.17 -10.21
C ARG A 104 6.86 16.93 -9.14
N ALA A 105 6.62 17.46 -7.95
CA ALA A 105 7.56 17.55 -6.85
C ALA A 105 6.85 17.37 -5.50
N PRO A 106 7.60 17.16 -4.39
CA PRO A 106 6.99 16.89 -3.08
C PRO A 106 5.99 17.92 -2.58
N ASP A 107 6.23 19.21 -2.86
CA ASP A 107 5.33 20.32 -2.56
C ASP A 107 3.96 20.19 -3.25
N THR A 108 3.95 19.67 -4.48
CA THR A 108 2.72 19.40 -5.25
C THR A 108 2.05 18.05 -4.91
N LEU A 109 2.67 17.20 -4.10
CA LEU A 109 2.07 15.96 -3.61
C LEU A 109 1.17 16.28 -2.40
N THR A 110 -0.10 16.56 -2.67
CA THR A 110 -1.11 16.96 -1.67
C THR A 110 -1.86 15.75 -1.09
N PRO A 111 -2.54 15.89 0.05
CA PRO A 111 -3.44 14.85 0.57
C PRO A 111 -4.45 14.35 -0.46
N ALA A 112 -5.06 15.26 -1.22
CA ALA A 112 -6.03 14.91 -2.27
C ALA A 112 -5.43 14.00 -3.36
N VAL A 113 -4.15 14.18 -3.73
CA VAL A 113 -3.45 13.30 -4.67
C VAL A 113 -3.33 11.88 -4.09
N PHE A 114 -2.97 11.75 -2.81
CA PHE A 114 -2.93 10.46 -2.14
C PHE A 114 -4.32 9.81 -2.09
N ASP A 115 -5.35 10.55 -1.70
CA ASP A 115 -6.73 10.05 -1.60
C ASP A 115 -7.22 9.52 -2.94
N GLN A 116 -7.04 10.29 -4.02
CA GLN A 116 -7.46 9.89 -5.36
C GLN A 116 -6.69 8.66 -5.86
N CYS A 117 -5.37 8.62 -5.66
CA CYS A 117 -4.56 7.48 -6.08
C CYS A 117 -4.93 6.22 -5.29
N ARG A 118 -5.04 6.30 -3.96
CA ARG A 118 -5.44 5.16 -3.11
C ARG A 118 -6.84 4.66 -3.47
N LYS A 119 -7.78 5.56 -3.76
CA LYS A 119 -9.12 5.18 -4.23
C LYS A 119 -9.04 4.31 -5.50
N ILE A 120 -8.20 4.68 -6.47
CA ILE A 120 -8.02 3.90 -7.70
C ILE A 120 -7.34 2.55 -7.41
N LEU A 121 -6.31 2.53 -6.55
CA LEU A 121 -5.62 1.30 -6.19
C LEU A 121 -6.51 0.31 -5.43
N ASN A 122 -7.48 0.78 -4.66
CA ASN A 122 -8.45 -0.05 -3.95
C ASN A 122 -9.67 -0.47 -4.79
N ASP A 123 -9.93 0.21 -5.91
CA ASP A 123 -11.08 -0.08 -6.76
C ASP A 123 -10.84 -1.31 -7.63
N LYS A 124 -11.44 -2.44 -7.24
CA LYS A 124 -11.35 -3.72 -7.97
C LYS A 124 -11.87 -3.62 -9.42
N SER A 125 -12.76 -2.67 -9.73
CA SER A 125 -13.23 -2.49 -11.11
C SER A 125 -12.12 -1.96 -12.03
N LYS A 126 -11.13 -1.26 -11.48
CA LYS A 126 -9.95 -0.72 -12.17
C LYS A 126 -8.81 -1.73 -12.29
N HIS A 127 -8.95 -2.91 -11.68
CA HIS A 127 -7.91 -3.94 -11.71
C HIS A 127 -7.99 -4.83 -12.96
N PRO A 128 -6.85 -5.21 -13.56
CA PRO A 128 -5.48 -4.86 -13.17
C PRO A 128 -5.09 -3.43 -13.58
N VAL A 129 -4.35 -2.73 -12.71
CA VAL A 129 -3.94 -1.32 -12.89
C VAL A 129 -2.43 -1.20 -12.98
N VAL A 130 -1.95 -0.39 -13.94
CA VAL A 130 -0.55 0.05 -14.02
C VAL A 130 -0.47 1.48 -13.55
N VAL A 131 0.21 1.72 -12.43
CA VAL A 131 0.58 3.07 -11.99
C VAL A 131 2.02 3.37 -12.38
N HIS A 132 2.22 4.47 -13.09
CA HIS A 132 3.54 4.83 -13.60
C HIS A 132 3.90 6.30 -13.41
N CYS A 133 5.21 6.55 -13.43
CA CYS A 133 5.75 7.86 -13.68
C CYS A 133 7.09 7.74 -14.43
N ALA A 134 7.89 8.80 -14.50
CA ALA A 134 9.19 8.74 -15.18
C ALA A 134 10.12 7.59 -14.71
N SER A 135 10.24 7.38 -13.39
CA SER A 135 11.25 6.48 -12.81
C SER A 135 10.75 5.66 -11.61
N ALA A 136 9.43 5.50 -11.48
CA ALA A 136 8.74 4.92 -10.33
C ALA A 136 8.96 5.64 -8.97
N ASN A 137 9.68 6.76 -8.91
CA ASN A 137 9.90 7.51 -7.66
C ASN A 137 8.60 8.06 -7.06
N ARG A 138 7.74 8.69 -7.88
CA ARG A 138 6.40 9.13 -7.47
C ARG A 138 5.49 7.96 -7.12
N VAL A 139 5.60 6.87 -7.89
CA VAL A 139 4.83 5.64 -7.68
C VAL A 139 5.11 5.04 -6.31
N GLY A 140 6.38 4.98 -5.91
CA GLY A 140 6.75 4.48 -4.59
C GLY A 140 6.19 5.32 -3.44
N ALA A 141 6.01 6.64 -3.61
CA ALA A 141 5.37 7.49 -2.60
C ALA A 141 3.89 7.14 -2.42
N ILE A 142 3.16 6.94 -3.52
CA ILE A 142 1.77 6.48 -3.49
C ILE A 142 1.69 5.07 -2.89
N TRP A 143 2.56 4.16 -3.35
CA TRP A 143 2.64 2.78 -2.86
C TRP A 143 2.87 2.71 -1.35
N LEU A 144 3.77 3.52 -0.81
CA LEU A 144 4.02 3.61 0.63
C LEU A 144 2.74 3.89 1.42
N THR A 145 1.96 4.90 1.00
CA THR A 145 0.70 5.23 1.70
C THR A 145 -0.35 4.14 1.58
N HIS A 146 -0.44 3.49 0.42
CA HIS A 146 -1.36 2.38 0.20
C HIS A 146 -1.02 1.19 1.11
N ARG A 147 0.26 0.84 1.21
CA ARG A 147 0.69 -0.31 2.02
C ARG A 147 0.45 -0.12 3.51
N VAL A 148 0.63 1.10 4.01
CA VAL A 148 0.39 1.38 5.42
C VAL A 148 -1.10 1.45 5.73
N LEU A 149 -1.86 2.22 4.93
CA LEU A 149 -3.24 2.57 5.28
C LEU A 149 -4.27 1.57 4.77
N ASP A 150 -4.00 0.86 3.67
CA ASP A 150 -4.94 -0.08 3.07
C ASP A 150 -4.57 -1.55 3.34
N ASP A 151 -3.27 -1.86 3.36
CA ASP A 151 -2.78 -3.22 3.62
C ASP A 151 -2.33 -3.45 5.07
N GLY A 152 -2.32 -2.41 5.92
CA GLY A 152 -2.00 -2.51 7.36
C GLY A 152 -0.56 -2.89 7.68
N ILE A 153 0.38 -2.69 6.74
CA ILE A 153 1.79 -3.02 6.93
C ILE A 153 2.51 -1.89 7.66
N SER A 154 3.49 -2.22 8.51
CA SER A 154 4.27 -1.21 9.22
C SER A 154 4.96 -0.23 8.26
N PHE A 155 5.11 1.03 8.69
CA PHE A 155 5.74 2.07 7.88
C PHE A 155 7.13 1.66 7.37
N ASP A 156 7.96 1.04 8.21
CA ASP A 156 9.32 0.65 7.84
C ASP A 156 9.34 -0.46 6.77
N ALA A 157 8.46 -1.45 6.88
CA ALA A 157 8.34 -2.49 5.88
C ALA A 157 7.80 -1.93 4.55
N ALA A 158 6.77 -1.09 4.61
CA ALA A 158 6.23 -0.41 3.44
C ALA A 158 7.25 0.53 2.78
N LEU A 159 8.07 1.24 3.56
CA LEU A 159 9.13 2.10 3.05
C LEU A 159 10.22 1.31 2.35
N LYS A 160 10.58 0.13 2.87
CA LYS A 160 11.51 -0.79 2.22
C LYS A 160 10.99 -1.23 0.85
N GLU A 161 9.73 -1.66 0.76
CA GLU A 161 9.08 -2.01 -0.50
C GLU A 161 9.04 -0.80 -1.47
N ALA A 162 8.61 0.37 -0.99
CA ALA A 162 8.53 1.58 -1.80
C ALA A 162 9.90 1.97 -2.39
N ARG A 163 10.99 1.79 -1.63
CA ARG A 163 12.36 1.99 -2.13
C ARG A 163 12.74 0.98 -3.21
N GLN A 164 12.33 -0.28 -3.09
CA GLN A 164 12.53 -1.28 -4.13
C GLN A 164 11.79 -0.90 -5.42
N VAL A 165 10.55 -0.41 -5.30
CA VAL A 165 9.75 0.10 -6.42
C VAL A 165 10.44 1.24 -7.15
N GLY A 166 11.03 2.18 -6.39
CA GLY A 166 11.79 3.30 -6.96
C GLY A 166 11.78 4.58 -6.13
N LEU A 167 11.14 4.61 -4.95
CA LEU A 167 11.12 5.77 -4.06
C LEU A 167 12.53 6.12 -3.59
N LYS A 168 12.95 7.35 -3.89
CA LYS A 168 14.31 7.85 -3.58
C LYS A 168 14.27 9.21 -2.90
N THR A 169 13.39 10.11 -3.33
CA THR A 169 13.42 11.52 -2.89
C THR A 169 12.90 11.64 -1.45
N PRO A 170 13.71 12.18 -0.51
CA PRO A 170 13.30 12.34 0.89
C PRO A 170 12.01 13.13 1.06
N GLY A 171 11.82 14.21 0.29
CA GLY A 171 10.59 15.00 0.34
C GLY A 171 9.32 14.20 0.06
N TYR A 172 9.36 13.19 -0.82
CA TYR A 172 8.19 12.33 -1.04
C TYR A 172 7.89 11.43 0.16
N ILE A 173 8.94 10.94 0.84
CA ILE A 173 8.81 10.14 2.06
C ILE A 173 8.16 10.98 3.17
N GLU A 174 8.63 12.22 3.36
CA GLU A 174 8.07 13.12 4.39
C GLU A 174 6.60 13.46 4.12
N ARG A 175 6.23 13.69 2.86
CA ARG A 175 4.82 13.94 2.49
C ARG A 175 3.94 12.73 2.71
N ALA A 176 4.41 11.53 2.36
CA ALA A 176 3.69 10.29 2.62
C ALA A 176 3.54 10.05 4.14
N LYS A 177 4.60 10.25 4.93
CA LYS A 177 4.58 10.12 6.39
C LYS A 177 3.59 11.10 7.03
N ALA A 178 3.61 12.36 6.62
CA ALA A 178 2.68 13.38 7.11
C ALA A 178 1.23 13.02 6.78
N TYR A 179 0.97 12.53 5.55
CA TYR A 179 -0.36 12.07 5.15
C TYR A 179 -0.84 10.88 5.98
N ILE A 180 -0.02 9.84 6.16
CA ILE A 180 -0.33 8.67 6.99
C ILE A 180 -0.69 9.09 8.43
N ALA A 181 0.13 9.97 9.04
CA ALA A 181 -0.10 10.44 10.40
C ALA A 181 -1.39 11.27 10.54
N ALA A 182 -1.82 11.96 9.48
CA ALA A 182 -3.07 12.72 9.48
C ALA A 182 -4.31 11.80 9.40
N GLN A 183 -4.22 10.70 8.66
CA GLN A 183 -5.31 9.71 8.56
C GLN A 183 -5.55 8.99 9.89
N ALA A 184 -4.48 8.61 10.60
CA ALA A 184 -4.58 7.95 11.91
C ALA A 184 -5.20 8.82 13.03
N LYS A 185 -5.33 10.14 12.83
CA LYS A 185 -6.00 11.05 13.77
C LYS A 185 -7.48 11.28 13.45
N SER A 186 -7.93 10.82 12.29
CA SER A 186 -9.30 11.03 11.81
C SER A 186 -10.21 9.83 12.10
N GLU A 187 -9.64 8.75 12.64
CA GLU A 187 -10.32 7.55 13.17
C GLU A 187 -10.49 7.68 14.70
#